data_AF-A0A8J0TRD0-F1
#
_entry.id   AF-A0A8J0TRD0-F1
#
_cell.length_a   1.000
_cell.length_b   1.000
_cell.length_c   1.000
_cell.angle_alpha   90.00
_cell.angle_beta   90.00
_cell.angle_gamma   90.00
#
_symmetry.space_group_name_H-M   'P 1'
#
loop_
_entity.id
_entity.type
_entity.pdbx_description
1 polymer ?
#
loop_
_entity_poly.entity_id
_entity_poly.type
_entity_poly.pdbx_seq_one_letter_code
_entity_poly.pdbx_strand_id
1 'polypeptide(L)'
;MSVRGAHGSEFRRRRKLGDIQKALRKEPPDVATLRRMAISEGGLLTDQIRCQVWPRLLNVSVEQLPPAAGPELRVGNKDYQQVLLDVRRSLRRFPPGMPLSEREDLQEQLIDIILQVLSQNPQLHYYQGYHDIVVTFLLVVGSRLATVLVDKLSTHHLRAEVGTIFALSWLITWFGHVLSDFPQVVRLYDFFLACHPLMPIYFAAVIVLHREEEVLECECDMASVHHLLSKIPQDLPYEILISRAGDLFVQFPPSELSREAVVQLQTQRTAASTFKDFELASTQQHPDTVLRRRFRDSVQGDHGAKSVLTKPRSNRLMKLAVMGLTVAIGAAALAVVKSALDWAPKFELQIFP
;
A
#
# COMPACT_ATOMS: atom_id res chain seq x y z
N MET A 1 16.42 4.84 39.54
CA MET A 1 15.01 4.51 39.21
C MET A 1 14.87 3.28 38.29
N SER A 2 15.80 2.32 38.27
CA SER A 2 15.81 1.25 37.24
C SER A 2 15.28 -0.13 37.70
N VAL A 3 15.44 -0.50 38.97
CA VAL A 3 15.07 -1.85 39.47
C VAL A 3 13.55 -2.04 39.67
N ARG A 4 12.82 -0.99 40.07
CA ARG A 4 11.35 -1.05 40.27
C ARG A 4 10.57 -1.17 38.95
N GLY A 5 11.09 -0.58 37.86
CA GLY A 5 10.48 -0.68 36.52
C GLY A 5 10.62 -2.07 35.90
N ALA A 6 11.80 -2.69 36.06
CA ALA A 6 12.07 -4.04 35.57
C ALA A 6 11.19 -5.10 36.27
N HIS A 7 11.07 -5.04 37.60
CA HIS A 7 10.21 -5.95 38.35
C HIS A 7 8.72 -5.82 37.98
N GLY A 8 8.24 -4.60 37.74
CA GLY A 8 6.87 -4.37 37.27
C GLY A 8 6.61 -4.94 35.87
N SER A 9 7.59 -4.82 34.97
CA SER A 9 7.52 -5.37 33.61
C SER A 9 7.47 -6.91 33.62
N GLU A 10 8.35 -7.55 34.38
CA GLU A 10 8.39 -9.00 34.48
C GLU A 10 7.12 -9.57 35.11
N PHE A 11 6.59 -8.91 36.14
CA PHE A 11 5.32 -9.29 36.76
C PHE A 11 4.15 -9.20 35.76
N ARG A 12 4.05 -8.13 34.97
CA ARG A 12 3.04 -7.99 33.92
C ARG A 12 3.17 -9.10 32.87
N ARG A 13 4.39 -9.42 32.45
CA ARG A 13 4.67 -10.50 31.49
C ARG A 13 4.23 -11.87 32.03
N ARG A 14 4.55 -12.18 33.29
CA ARG A 14 4.15 -13.43 33.95
C ARG A 14 2.63 -13.55 34.09
N ARG A 15 1.96 -12.46 34.46
CA ARG A 15 0.49 -12.40 34.53
C ARG A 15 -0.13 -12.65 33.16
N LYS A 16 0.34 -11.94 32.13
CA LYS A 16 -0.13 -12.11 30.74
C LYS A 16 0.03 -13.55 30.26
N LEU A 17 1.17 -14.17 30.54
CA LEU A 17 1.40 -15.59 30.24
C LEU A 17 0.37 -16.51 30.93
N GLY A 18 0.12 -16.27 32.22
CA GLY A 18 -0.89 -17.02 32.98
C GLY A 18 -2.30 -16.89 32.39
N ASP A 19 -2.68 -15.68 31.97
CA ASP A 19 -3.98 -15.42 31.35
C ASP A 19 -4.11 -16.11 29.98
N ILE A 20 -3.05 -16.08 29.15
CA ILE A 20 -3.01 -16.80 27.86
C ILE A 20 -3.17 -18.30 28.07
N GLN A 21 -2.39 -18.90 28.98
CA GLN A 21 -2.48 -20.32 29.26
C GLN A 21 -3.86 -20.73 29.80
N LYS A 22 -4.45 -19.88 30.65
CA LYS A 22 -5.81 -20.11 31.16
C LYS A 22 -6.85 -20.06 30.03
N ALA A 23 -6.70 -19.15 29.08
CA ALA A 23 -7.59 -19.06 27.92
C ALA A 23 -7.45 -20.27 26.98
N LEU A 24 -6.23 -20.79 26.79
CA LEU A 24 -5.94 -21.98 25.99
C LEU A 24 -6.50 -23.28 26.58
N ARG A 25 -6.53 -23.40 27.92
CA ARG A 25 -7.00 -24.61 28.64
C ARG A 25 -8.52 -24.74 28.73
N LYS A 26 -9.30 -23.71 28.36
CA LYS A 26 -10.77 -23.80 28.34
C LYS A 26 -11.23 -24.65 27.15
N GLU A 27 -12.38 -25.31 27.30
CA GLU A 27 -13.04 -26.06 26.23
C GLU A 27 -14.45 -25.49 25.99
N PRO A 28 -14.72 -24.83 24.84
CA PRO A 28 -13.74 -24.45 23.81
C PRO A 28 -12.78 -23.34 24.29
N PRO A 29 -11.60 -23.20 23.65
CA PRO A 29 -10.64 -22.14 23.99
C PRO A 29 -11.24 -20.74 23.93
N ASP A 30 -10.85 -19.87 24.86
CA ASP A 30 -11.37 -18.50 24.94
C ASP A 30 -10.63 -17.58 23.95
N VAL A 31 -11.02 -17.66 22.68
CA VAL A 31 -10.43 -16.90 21.57
C VAL A 31 -10.55 -15.39 21.77
N ALA A 32 -11.61 -14.92 22.44
CA ALA A 32 -11.80 -13.50 22.73
C ALA A 32 -10.70 -12.97 23.67
N THR A 33 -10.36 -13.73 24.71
CA THR A 33 -9.23 -13.40 25.58
C THR A 33 -7.91 -13.46 24.82
N LEU A 34 -7.70 -14.48 23.99
CA LEU A 34 -6.47 -14.59 23.17
C LEU A 34 -6.29 -13.40 22.22
N ARG A 35 -7.37 -12.94 21.56
CA ARG A 35 -7.35 -11.71 20.73
C ARG A 35 -6.96 -10.49 21.54
N ARG A 36 -7.56 -10.28 22.71
CA ARG A 36 -7.18 -9.15 23.59
C ARG A 36 -5.71 -9.20 24.00
N MET A 37 -5.18 -10.39 24.29
CA MET A 37 -3.77 -10.55 24.65
C MET A 37 -2.84 -10.24 23.46
N ALA A 38 -3.20 -10.67 22.26
CA ALA A 38 -2.44 -10.39 21.04
C ALA A 38 -2.45 -8.90 20.65
N ILE A 39 -3.56 -8.19 20.89
CA ILE A 39 -3.68 -6.75 20.63
C ILE A 39 -2.90 -5.93 21.68
N SER A 40 -3.02 -6.29 22.96
CA SER A 40 -2.36 -5.58 24.07
C SER A 40 -0.84 -5.56 23.99
N GLU A 41 -0.22 -4.56 24.64
CA GLU A 41 1.22 -4.30 24.68
C GLU A 41 2.08 -5.58 24.77
N GLY A 42 3.05 -5.70 23.85
CA GLY A 42 3.98 -6.83 23.75
C GLY A 42 3.41 -8.11 23.12
N GLY A 43 2.14 -8.12 22.70
CA GLY A 43 1.55 -9.23 21.93
C GLY A 43 1.63 -10.59 22.65
N LEU A 44 1.93 -11.67 21.91
CA LEU A 44 1.90 -13.04 22.41
C LEU A 44 3.19 -13.53 23.06
N LEU A 45 4.17 -12.63 23.27
CA LEU A 45 5.40 -12.80 24.04
C LEU A 45 6.45 -13.79 23.49
N THR A 46 6.06 -14.94 22.95
CA THR A 46 6.98 -16.01 22.51
C THR A 46 6.41 -16.84 21.36
N ASP A 47 7.28 -17.42 20.54
CA ASP A 47 6.87 -18.26 19.40
C ASP A 47 6.16 -19.55 19.83
N GLN A 48 6.54 -20.14 20.97
CA GLN A 48 5.85 -21.30 21.54
C GLN A 48 4.36 -21.04 21.84
N ILE A 49 4.03 -19.80 22.23
CA ILE A 49 2.65 -19.36 22.42
C ILE A 49 1.99 -19.11 21.07
N ARG A 50 2.70 -18.50 20.11
CA ARG A 50 2.17 -18.23 18.77
C ARG A 50 1.78 -19.51 18.03
N CYS A 51 2.58 -20.58 18.14
CA CYS A 51 2.25 -21.91 17.62
C CYS A 51 0.89 -22.43 18.13
N GLN A 52 0.49 -22.05 19.34
CA GLN A 52 -0.80 -22.44 19.91
C GLN A 52 -1.90 -21.43 19.57
N VAL A 53 -1.60 -20.13 19.59
CA VAL A 53 -2.60 -19.07 19.52
C VAL A 53 -2.94 -18.66 18.09
N TRP A 54 -1.97 -18.50 17.19
CA TRP A 54 -2.22 -18.08 15.80
C TRP A 54 -3.24 -18.97 15.06
N PRO A 55 -3.22 -20.31 15.20
CA PRO A 55 -4.25 -21.17 14.59
C PRO A 55 -5.66 -20.85 15.10
N ARG A 56 -5.79 -20.52 16.38
CA ARG A 56 -7.08 -20.18 17.00
C ARG A 56 -7.57 -18.80 16.57
N LEU A 57 -6.66 -17.86 16.35
CA LEU A 57 -7.01 -16.54 15.79
C LEU A 57 -7.53 -16.65 14.36
N LEU A 58 -6.91 -17.51 13.54
CA LEU A 58 -7.30 -17.79 12.16
C LEU A 58 -8.42 -18.84 12.00
N ASN A 59 -8.92 -19.39 13.11
CA ASN A 59 -9.93 -20.45 13.12
C ASN A 59 -9.52 -21.67 12.27
N VAL A 60 -8.30 -22.17 12.49
CA VAL A 60 -7.69 -23.32 11.81
C VAL A 60 -7.60 -24.48 12.79
N SER A 61 -8.09 -25.67 12.38
CA SER A 61 -7.88 -26.91 13.13
C SER A 61 -6.43 -27.39 12.94
N VAL A 62 -5.80 -27.79 14.04
CA VAL A 62 -4.43 -28.34 14.07
C VAL A 62 -4.40 -29.87 14.19
N GLU A 63 -5.57 -30.51 14.17
CA GLU A 63 -5.71 -31.96 14.41
C GLU A 63 -5.18 -32.79 13.22
N GLN A 64 -5.27 -32.25 12.00
CA GLN A 64 -4.82 -32.89 10.77
C GLN A 64 -4.01 -31.90 9.93
N LEU A 65 -2.71 -31.85 10.18
CA LEU A 65 -1.79 -31.06 9.36
C LEU A 65 -1.48 -31.82 8.06
N PRO A 66 -1.43 -31.13 6.91
CA PRO A 66 -1.12 -31.75 5.64
C PRO A 66 0.25 -32.44 5.67
N PRO A 67 0.46 -33.46 4.82
CA PRO A 67 1.78 -34.01 4.61
C PRO A 67 2.70 -32.93 4.03
N ALA A 68 4.00 -33.09 4.28
CA ALA A 68 5.00 -32.26 3.63
C ALA A 68 4.88 -32.39 2.11
N ALA A 69 5.07 -31.27 1.41
CA ALA A 69 5.12 -31.24 -0.04
C ALA A 69 6.19 -32.22 -0.56
N GLY A 70 5.82 -33.01 -1.58
CA GLY A 70 6.77 -33.83 -2.32
C GLY A 70 7.50 -33.03 -3.41
N PRO A 71 8.67 -33.50 -3.88
CA PRO A 71 9.46 -32.81 -4.91
C PRO A 71 8.71 -32.63 -6.24
N GLU A 72 7.74 -33.50 -6.52
CA GLU A 72 6.79 -33.40 -7.63
C GLU A 72 6.08 -32.04 -7.74
N LEU A 73 5.86 -31.31 -6.64
CA LEU A 73 5.23 -29.98 -6.66
C LEU A 73 6.04 -28.93 -7.43
N ARG A 74 7.34 -29.15 -7.61
CA ARG A 74 8.25 -28.24 -8.32
C ARG A 74 8.24 -28.49 -9.84
N VAL A 75 7.89 -29.71 -10.25
CA VAL A 75 7.92 -30.12 -11.65
C VAL A 75 6.70 -29.56 -12.38
N GLY A 76 6.91 -28.79 -13.45
CA GLY A 76 5.83 -28.22 -14.25
C GLY A 76 5.05 -27.08 -13.56
N ASN A 77 5.51 -26.60 -12.40
CA ASN A 77 4.90 -25.46 -11.73
C ASN A 77 5.38 -24.15 -12.37
N LYS A 78 4.44 -23.39 -12.94
CA LYS A 78 4.71 -22.13 -13.65
C LYS A 78 5.39 -21.07 -12.77
N ASP A 79 5.16 -21.10 -11.46
CA ASP A 79 5.63 -20.08 -10.52
C ASP A 79 6.97 -20.46 -9.87
N TYR A 80 7.43 -21.72 -9.99
CA TYR A 80 8.61 -22.24 -9.28
C TYR A 80 9.88 -21.41 -9.51
N GLN A 81 10.19 -21.05 -10.76
CA GLN A 81 11.41 -20.28 -11.04
C GLN A 81 11.37 -18.90 -10.39
N GLN A 82 10.22 -18.23 -10.41
CA GLN A 82 10.06 -16.92 -9.79
C GLN A 82 10.18 -17.03 -8.26
N VAL A 83 9.52 -18.01 -7.65
CA VAL A 83 9.58 -18.26 -6.20
C VAL A 83 11.02 -18.55 -5.77
N LEU A 84 11.74 -19.40 -6.52
CA LEU A 84 13.14 -19.73 -6.24
C LEU A 84 14.04 -18.48 -6.25
N LEU A 85 13.89 -17.62 -7.26
CA LEU A 85 14.66 -16.38 -7.38
C LEU A 85 14.35 -15.40 -6.24
N ASP A 86 13.10 -15.31 -5.84
CA ASP A 86 12.68 -14.43 -4.75
C ASP A 86 13.24 -14.91 -3.41
N VAL A 87 13.05 -16.20 -3.07
CA VAL A 87 13.54 -16.80 -1.83
C VAL A 87 15.06 -16.68 -1.67
N ARG A 88 15.81 -16.83 -2.77
CA ARG A 88 17.27 -16.66 -2.78
C ARG A 88 17.69 -15.22 -2.50
N ARG A 89 16.87 -14.22 -2.83
CA ARG A 89 17.14 -12.80 -2.58
C ARG A 89 16.77 -12.37 -1.15
N SER A 90 15.95 -13.12 -0.42
CA SER A 90 15.43 -12.76 0.92
C SER A 90 16.37 -13.09 2.09
N LEU A 91 17.69 -13.11 1.86
CA LEU A 91 18.70 -13.49 2.86
C LEU A 91 18.63 -12.67 4.17
N ARG A 92 18.19 -11.41 4.08
CA ARG A 92 18.09 -10.49 5.23
C ARG A 92 17.02 -10.88 6.26
N ARG A 93 16.12 -11.81 5.91
CA ARG A 93 14.99 -12.21 6.78
C ARG A 93 15.37 -13.34 7.74
N PHE A 94 16.48 -14.01 7.51
CA PHE A 94 16.98 -15.05 8.40
C PHE A 94 17.84 -14.45 9.52
N PRO A 95 17.81 -15.01 10.74
CA PRO A 95 18.62 -14.55 11.85
C PRO A 95 20.12 -14.42 11.49
N PRO A 96 20.79 -13.34 11.93
CA PRO A 96 22.23 -13.20 11.71
C PRO A 96 22.98 -14.30 12.45
N GLY A 97 23.92 -14.95 11.77
CA GLY A 97 24.70 -16.06 12.34
C GLY A 97 24.08 -17.45 12.19
N MET A 98 22.90 -17.57 11.57
CA MET A 98 22.33 -18.87 11.20
C MET A 98 23.29 -19.64 10.25
N PRO A 99 23.58 -20.93 10.54
CA PRO A 99 24.36 -21.81 9.65
C PRO A 99 23.80 -21.84 8.23
N LEU A 100 24.69 -21.96 7.24
CA LEU A 100 24.28 -21.97 5.83
C LEU A 100 23.34 -23.14 5.51
N SER A 101 23.64 -24.34 6.03
CA SER A 101 22.81 -25.53 5.80
C SER A 101 21.40 -25.37 6.37
N GLU A 102 21.27 -24.83 7.59
CA GLU A 102 19.97 -24.59 8.21
C GLU A 102 19.16 -23.55 7.42
N ARG A 103 19.84 -22.51 6.90
CA ARG A 103 19.21 -21.52 6.03
C ARG A 103 18.71 -22.14 4.73
N GLU A 104 19.54 -22.95 4.08
CA GLU A 104 19.18 -23.65 2.84
C GLU A 104 17.97 -24.56 3.08
N ASP A 105 17.96 -25.32 4.18
CA ASP A 105 16.82 -26.16 4.57
C ASP A 105 15.53 -25.35 4.76
N LEU A 106 15.61 -24.17 5.37
CA LEU A 106 14.45 -23.28 5.52
C LEU A 106 14.03 -22.63 4.18
N GLN A 107 14.97 -22.32 3.29
CA GLN A 107 14.65 -21.81 1.95
C GLN A 107 13.91 -22.86 1.13
N GLU A 108 14.34 -24.12 1.19
CA GLU A 108 13.66 -25.24 0.52
C GLU A 108 12.25 -25.43 1.08
N GLN A 109 12.10 -25.44 2.42
CA GLN A 109 10.78 -25.49 3.07
C GLN A 109 9.89 -24.30 2.67
N LEU A 110 10.45 -23.10 2.57
CA LEU A 110 9.72 -21.89 2.17
C LEU A 110 9.17 -22.01 0.75
N ILE A 111 10.00 -22.48 -0.19
CA ILE A 111 9.58 -22.75 -1.57
C ILE A 111 8.43 -23.75 -1.57
N ASP A 112 8.59 -24.87 -0.87
CA ASP A 112 7.62 -25.94 -0.83
C ASP A 112 6.26 -25.50 -0.27
N ILE A 113 6.26 -24.69 0.79
CA ILE A 113 5.03 -24.11 1.36
C ILE A 113 4.33 -23.22 0.32
N ILE A 114 5.06 -22.33 -0.35
CA ILE A 114 4.48 -21.42 -1.35
C ILE A 114 3.84 -22.22 -2.49
N LEU A 115 4.57 -23.19 -3.06
CA LEU A 115 4.06 -23.99 -4.16
C LEU A 115 2.88 -24.85 -3.75
N GLN A 116 2.91 -25.43 -2.53
CA GLN A 116 1.80 -26.22 -2.01
C GLN A 116 0.53 -25.38 -1.89
N VAL A 117 0.60 -24.19 -1.28
CA VAL A 117 -0.55 -23.28 -1.15
C VAL A 117 -1.10 -22.87 -2.52
N LEU A 118 -0.23 -22.52 -3.47
CA LEU A 118 -0.67 -22.14 -4.83
C LEU A 118 -1.29 -23.31 -5.60
N SER A 119 -0.74 -24.53 -5.46
CA SER A 119 -1.27 -25.73 -6.11
C SER A 119 -2.67 -26.11 -5.61
N GLN A 120 -2.94 -25.90 -4.32
CA GLN A 120 -4.23 -26.17 -3.69
C GLN A 120 -5.27 -25.09 -4.01
N ASN A 121 -4.82 -23.94 -4.51
CA ASN A 121 -5.65 -22.78 -4.78
C ASN A 121 -5.36 -22.20 -6.18
N PRO A 122 -5.85 -22.82 -7.26
CA PRO A 122 -5.57 -22.39 -8.63
C PRO A 122 -6.00 -20.95 -8.96
N GLN A 123 -6.90 -20.38 -8.17
CA GLN A 123 -7.34 -18.99 -8.25
C GLN A 123 -6.34 -17.98 -7.70
N LEU A 124 -5.32 -18.43 -6.95
CA LEU A 124 -4.27 -17.56 -6.43
C LEU A 124 -3.13 -17.45 -7.46
N HIS A 125 -2.56 -16.26 -7.53
CA HIS A 125 -1.39 -15.98 -8.35
C HIS A 125 -0.25 -15.55 -7.43
N TYR A 126 0.94 -16.09 -7.67
CA TYR A 126 2.12 -15.65 -6.96
C TYR A 126 2.40 -14.17 -7.27
N TYR A 127 2.73 -13.40 -6.23
CA TYR A 127 3.17 -12.02 -6.36
C TYR A 127 4.50 -11.82 -5.62
N GLN A 128 5.35 -10.94 -6.14
CA GLN A 128 6.65 -10.65 -5.54
C GLN A 128 6.45 -9.97 -4.18
N GLY A 129 6.95 -10.61 -3.12
CA GLY A 129 6.76 -10.20 -1.72
C GLY A 129 5.92 -11.19 -0.90
N TYR A 130 5.18 -12.10 -1.53
CA TYR A 130 4.42 -13.13 -0.80
C TYR A 130 5.32 -14.00 0.10
N HIS A 131 6.55 -14.28 -0.36
CA HIS A 131 7.56 -15.01 0.41
C HIS A 131 7.94 -14.31 1.73
N ASP A 132 7.85 -12.97 1.83
CA ASP A 132 8.14 -12.24 3.07
C ASP A 132 7.09 -12.52 4.15
N ILE A 133 5.84 -12.80 3.75
CA ILE A 133 4.80 -13.27 4.67
C ILE A 133 5.09 -14.70 5.09
N VAL A 134 5.30 -15.58 4.11
CA VAL A 134 5.41 -17.02 4.33
C VAL A 134 6.65 -17.37 5.18
N VAL A 135 7.78 -16.69 4.98
CA VAL A 135 9.00 -16.89 5.79
C VAL A 135 8.78 -16.52 7.25
N THR A 136 7.98 -15.47 7.52
CA THR A 136 7.65 -15.08 8.89
C THR A 136 6.85 -16.19 9.59
N PHE A 137 5.89 -16.81 8.92
CA PHE A 137 5.19 -17.98 9.45
C PHE A 137 6.13 -19.18 9.62
N LEU A 138 6.96 -19.49 8.63
CA LEU A 138 7.91 -20.59 8.70
C LEU A 138 8.83 -20.48 9.92
N LEU A 139 9.40 -19.30 10.15
CA LEU A 139 10.33 -19.06 11.26
C LEU A 139 9.64 -19.11 12.65
N VAL A 140 8.36 -18.76 12.73
CA VAL A 140 7.63 -18.73 14.02
C VAL A 140 6.97 -20.07 14.34
N VAL A 141 6.30 -20.69 13.37
CA VAL A 141 5.44 -21.87 13.61
C VAL A 141 5.92 -23.15 12.95
N GLY A 142 6.99 -23.08 12.14
CA GLY A 142 7.52 -24.21 11.38
C GLY A 142 6.68 -24.56 10.15
N SER A 143 7.26 -25.38 9.26
CA SER A 143 6.74 -25.61 7.90
C SER A 143 5.28 -26.10 7.87
N ARG A 144 4.95 -27.19 8.58
CA ARG A 144 3.62 -27.81 8.49
C ARG A 144 2.49 -26.90 8.95
N LEU A 145 2.70 -26.17 10.06
CA LEU A 145 1.69 -25.25 10.56
C LEU A 145 1.63 -23.99 9.69
N ALA A 146 2.78 -23.49 9.23
CA ALA A 146 2.85 -22.38 8.28
C ALA A 146 2.01 -22.65 7.03
N THR A 147 2.10 -23.85 6.42
CA THR A 147 1.29 -24.22 5.25
C THR A 147 -0.21 -23.98 5.48
N VAL A 148 -0.77 -24.46 6.59
CA VAL A 148 -2.22 -24.35 6.84
C VAL A 148 -2.63 -22.92 7.20
N LEU A 149 -1.81 -22.22 8.00
CA LEU A 149 -2.13 -20.84 8.39
C LEU A 149 -2.05 -19.89 7.19
N VAL A 150 -1.01 -20.04 6.38
CA VAL A 150 -0.82 -19.24 5.17
C VAL A 150 -1.89 -19.57 4.14
N ASP A 151 -2.26 -20.83 3.93
CA ASP A 151 -3.38 -21.21 3.05
C ASP A 151 -4.69 -20.48 3.44
N LYS A 152 -5.03 -20.52 4.73
CA LYS A 152 -6.19 -19.81 5.26
C LYS A 152 -6.07 -18.29 5.08
N LEU A 153 -4.88 -17.74 5.31
CA LEU A 153 -4.63 -16.30 5.18
C LEU A 153 -4.76 -15.85 3.72
N SER A 154 -4.17 -16.58 2.78
CA SER A 154 -4.15 -16.25 1.35
C SER A 154 -5.52 -16.28 0.72
N THR A 155 -6.41 -17.17 1.17
CA THR A 155 -7.78 -17.28 0.67
C THR A 155 -8.73 -16.22 1.24
N HIS A 156 -8.40 -15.55 2.36
CA HIS A 156 -9.33 -14.65 3.07
C HIS A 156 -8.80 -13.21 3.22
N HIS A 157 -7.54 -13.03 3.59
CA HIS A 157 -6.97 -11.73 3.94
C HIS A 157 -6.16 -11.10 2.80
N LEU A 158 -5.47 -11.91 1.99
CA LEU A 158 -4.59 -11.41 0.92
C LEU A 158 -5.28 -11.27 -0.45
N ARG A 159 -6.60 -11.53 -0.53
CA ARG A 159 -7.41 -11.29 -1.73
C ARG A 159 -7.79 -9.83 -1.95
N ALA A 160 -7.50 -8.94 -1.00
CA ALA A 160 -7.79 -7.52 -1.15
C ALA A 160 -6.89 -6.94 -2.24
N GLU A 161 -7.48 -6.57 -3.38
CA GLU A 161 -6.82 -5.78 -4.43
C GLU A 161 -6.60 -4.36 -3.93
N VAL A 162 -5.56 -4.16 -3.09
CA VAL A 162 -5.31 -2.85 -2.50
C VAL A 162 -4.59 -1.96 -3.51
N GLY A 163 -5.29 -0.94 -4.01
CA GLY A 163 -4.65 0.19 -4.68
C GLY A 163 -3.99 1.12 -3.66
N THR A 164 -2.71 1.46 -3.88
CA THR A 164 -1.97 2.68 -3.48
C THR A 164 -0.47 2.37 -3.65
N ILE A 165 0.15 2.94 -4.70
CA ILE A 165 1.42 2.45 -5.28
C ILE A 165 2.58 2.39 -4.27
N PHE A 166 2.73 3.35 -3.36
CA PHE A 166 3.85 3.37 -2.40
C PHE A 166 3.66 2.40 -1.22
N ALA A 167 2.45 2.37 -0.64
CA ALA A 167 2.13 1.53 0.52
C ALA A 167 1.87 0.07 0.11
N LEU A 168 1.67 -0.21 -1.18
CA LEU A 168 1.44 -1.55 -1.69
C LEU A 168 2.50 -2.52 -1.19
N SER A 169 3.78 -2.14 -1.27
CA SER A 169 4.90 -2.97 -0.79
C SER A 169 4.77 -3.32 0.70
N TRP A 170 4.27 -2.41 1.53
CA TRP A 170 4.07 -2.62 2.96
C TRP A 170 2.91 -3.58 3.21
N LEU A 171 1.80 -3.38 2.48
CA LEU A 171 0.58 -4.15 2.66
C LEU A 171 0.72 -5.58 2.15
N ILE A 172 1.38 -5.80 1.01
CA ILE A 172 1.52 -7.15 0.44
C ILE A 172 2.59 -7.99 1.14
N THR A 173 3.45 -7.36 1.96
CA THR A 173 4.50 -8.03 2.75
C THR A 173 4.24 -7.97 4.26
N TRP A 174 3.10 -7.39 4.68
CA TRP A 174 2.79 -7.09 6.09
C TRP A 174 3.97 -6.43 6.82
N PHE A 175 4.55 -5.41 6.17
CA PHE A 175 5.72 -4.64 6.61
C PHE A 175 7.02 -5.44 6.76
N GLY A 176 7.00 -6.75 6.47
CA GLY A 176 8.15 -7.63 6.58
C GLY A 176 9.31 -7.19 5.68
N HIS A 177 9.04 -6.63 4.50
CA HIS A 177 10.12 -6.19 3.63
C HIS A 177 10.86 -4.94 4.13
N VAL A 178 10.17 -4.08 4.89
CA VAL A 178 10.67 -2.74 5.25
C VAL A 178 11.19 -2.68 6.68
N LEU A 179 10.64 -3.49 7.58
CA LEU A 179 11.07 -3.54 8.97
C LEU A 179 12.21 -4.56 9.14
N SER A 180 13.33 -4.08 9.68
CA SER A 180 14.51 -4.91 9.91
C SER A 180 14.46 -5.71 11.22
N ASP A 181 13.72 -5.22 12.23
CA ASP A 181 13.59 -5.90 13.53
C ASP A 181 12.52 -7.01 13.47
N PHE A 182 12.98 -8.26 13.35
CA PHE A 182 12.12 -9.43 13.25
C PHE A 182 11.14 -9.58 14.43
N PRO A 183 11.56 -9.46 15.71
CA PRO A 183 10.66 -9.33 16.86
C PRO A 183 9.50 -8.35 16.68
N GLN A 184 9.74 -7.16 16.12
CA GLN A 184 8.68 -6.15 15.90
C GLN A 184 7.73 -6.58 14.79
N VAL A 185 8.25 -7.17 13.71
CA VAL A 185 7.42 -7.76 12.66
C VAL A 185 6.49 -8.82 13.25
N VAL A 186 7.02 -9.75 14.05
CA VAL A 186 6.19 -10.81 14.65
C VAL A 186 5.16 -10.22 15.64
N ARG A 187 5.49 -9.13 16.34
CA ARG A 187 4.55 -8.39 17.18
C ARG A 187 3.40 -7.76 16.37
N LEU A 188 3.67 -7.27 15.16
CA LEU A 188 2.63 -6.79 14.25
C LEU A 188 1.76 -7.93 13.74
N TYR A 189 2.33 -9.11 13.50
CA TYR A 189 1.56 -10.30 13.10
C TYR A 189 0.59 -10.73 14.21
N ASP A 190 1.01 -10.68 15.48
CA ASP A 190 0.10 -10.90 16.62
C ASP A 190 -1.12 -9.95 16.54
N PHE A 191 -0.88 -8.68 16.21
CA PHE A 191 -1.94 -7.67 16.08
C PHE A 191 -2.83 -7.91 14.85
N PHE A 192 -2.26 -8.10 13.66
CA PHE A 192 -3.03 -8.27 12.42
C PHE A 192 -3.90 -9.52 12.45
N LEU A 193 -3.38 -10.64 12.96
CA LEU A 193 -4.14 -11.88 13.09
C LEU A 193 -5.30 -11.79 14.09
N ALA A 194 -5.22 -10.87 15.06
CA ALA A 194 -6.26 -10.66 16.05
C ALA A 194 -7.34 -9.66 15.60
N CYS A 195 -7.11 -8.93 14.51
CA CYS A 195 -7.91 -7.79 14.05
C CYS A 195 -8.62 -8.06 12.72
N HIS A 196 -9.35 -7.06 12.23
CA HIS A 196 -9.99 -7.09 10.92
C HIS A 196 -8.94 -7.17 9.79
N PRO A 197 -9.21 -7.86 8.66
CA PRO A 197 -8.24 -8.02 7.56
C PRO A 197 -7.67 -6.72 6.97
N LEU A 198 -8.41 -5.62 7.09
CA LEU A 198 -7.98 -4.29 6.61
C LEU A 198 -7.08 -3.54 7.60
N MET A 199 -6.84 -4.08 8.80
CA MET A 199 -6.02 -3.43 9.83
C MET A 199 -4.61 -3.00 9.35
N PRO A 200 -3.90 -3.74 8.47
CA PRO A 200 -2.63 -3.26 7.91
C PRO A 200 -2.73 -1.91 7.19
N ILE A 201 -3.89 -1.58 6.59
CA ILE A 201 -4.13 -0.28 5.94
C ILE A 201 -4.19 0.85 6.97
N TYR A 202 -4.90 0.63 8.09
CA TYR A 202 -4.95 1.59 9.19
C TYR A 202 -3.57 1.79 9.83
N PHE A 203 -2.80 0.71 9.96
CA PHE A 203 -1.43 0.80 10.44
C PHE A 203 -0.54 1.61 9.49
N ALA A 204 -0.65 1.39 8.17
CA ALA A 204 0.04 2.21 7.17
C ALA A 204 -0.35 3.70 7.26
N ALA A 205 -1.65 3.99 7.39
CA ALA A 205 -2.16 5.36 7.55
C ALA A 205 -1.59 6.03 8.80
N VAL A 206 -1.53 5.32 9.93
CA VAL A 206 -0.96 5.83 11.17
C VAL A 206 0.54 6.08 11.07
N ILE A 207 1.30 5.28 10.32
CA ILE A 207 2.72 5.56 10.04
C ILE A 207 2.87 6.87 9.26
N VAL A 208 2.02 7.10 8.24
CA VAL A 208 2.05 8.35 7.47
C VAL A 208 1.68 9.55 8.35
N LEU A 209 0.61 9.43 9.15
CA LEU A 209 0.18 10.48 10.09
C LEU A 209 1.24 10.76 11.16
N HIS A 210 1.96 9.75 11.63
CA HIS A 210 3.04 9.95 12.59
C HIS A 210 4.19 10.78 12.03
N ARG A 211 4.39 10.76 10.71
CA ARG A 211 5.42 11.49 9.98
C ARG A 211 4.86 12.73 9.26
N GLU A 212 3.73 13.25 9.72
CA GLU A 212 3.06 14.37 9.06
C GLU A 212 3.96 15.61 8.94
N GLU A 213 4.76 15.91 9.95
CA GLU A 213 5.70 17.05 9.92
C GLU A 213 6.72 16.88 8.79
N GLU A 214 7.37 15.72 8.69
CA GLU A 214 8.34 15.42 7.61
C GLU A 214 7.68 15.49 6.22
N VAL A 215 6.44 15.02 6.10
CA VAL A 215 5.68 15.01 4.84
C VAL A 215 5.28 16.44 4.44
N LEU A 216 4.86 17.27 5.40
CA LEU A 216 4.46 18.65 5.16
C LEU A 216 5.65 19.58 4.87
N GLU A 217 6.84 19.25 5.39
CA GLU A 217 8.10 19.93 5.08
C GLU A 217 8.72 19.50 3.74
N CYS A 218 8.33 18.33 3.22
CA CYS A 218 8.84 17.79 1.97
C CYS A 218 8.38 18.60 0.75
N GLU A 219 9.17 18.58 -0.31
CA GLU A 219 8.75 19.16 -1.59
C GLU A 219 7.46 18.50 -2.07
N CYS A 220 6.50 19.33 -2.48
CA CYS A 220 5.16 18.90 -2.86
C CYS A 220 5.14 18.32 -4.30
N ASP A 221 5.98 17.33 -4.55
CA ASP A 221 6.03 16.54 -5.77
C ASP A 221 6.02 15.03 -5.47
N MET A 222 5.58 14.24 -6.45
CA MET A 222 5.37 12.81 -6.24
C MET A 222 6.67 12.04 -5.99
N ALA A 223 7.80 12.47 -6.56
CA ALA A 223 9.06 11.75 -6.41
C ALA A 223 9.63 11.95 -4.99
N SER A 224 9.60 13.18 -4.49
CA SER A 224 10.08 13.51 -3.13
C SER A 224 9.24 12.84 -2.05
N VAL A 225 7.91 12.95 -2.13
CA VAL A 225 7.00 12.30 -1.18
C VAL A 225 7.13 10.78 -1.26
N HIS A 226 7.19 10.20 -2.46
CA HIS A 226 7.40 8.75 -2.61
C HIS A 226 8.74 8.30 -2.01
N HIS A 227 9.81 9.07 -2.23
CA HIS A 227 11.13 8.77 -1.67
C HIS A 227 11.13 8.79 -0.13
N LEU A 228 10.51 9.82 0.46
CA LEU A 228 10.39 9.98 1.90
C LEU A 228 9.60 8.82 2.53
N LEU A 229 8.41 8.55 1.98
CA LEU A 229 7.52 7.53 2.53
C LEU A 229 8.11 6.12 2.36
N SER A 230 8.70 5.82 1.20
CA SER A 230 9.31 4.50 0.94
C SER A 230 10.39 4.11 1.94
N LYS A 231 11.01 5.09 2.61
CA LYS A 231 12.00 4.88 3.67
C LYS A 231 11.34 5.03 5.03
N ILE A 232 10.98 3.91 5.65
CA ILE A 232 10.41 3.90 7.00
C ILE A 232 11.54 3.94 8.06
N PRO A 233 11.50 4.86 9.03
CA PRO A 233 12.40 4.87 10.18
C PRO A 233 12.33 3.53 10.95
N GLN A 234 13.44 3.09 11.51
CA GLN A 234 13.51 1.80 12.20
C GLN A 234 13.13 1.89 13.68
N ASP A 235 13.15 3.09 14.25
CA ASP A 235 12.90 3.42 15.66
C ASP A 235 11.47 3.92 15.91
N LEU A 236 10.51 3.41 15.15
CA LEU A 236 9.11 3.80 15.31
C LEU A 236 8.52 3.34 16.66
N PRO A 237 7.65 4.14 17.28
CA PRO A 237 6.98 3.77 18.53
C PRO A 237 5.83 2.78 18.29
N TYR A 238 6.15 1.54 17.90
CA TYR A 238 5.19 0.54 17.42
C TYR A 238 3.97 0.34 18.31
N GLU A 239 4.13 0.26 19.63
CA GLU A 239 2.98 0.07 20.55
C GLU A 239 2.01 1.26 20.54
N ILE A 240 2.52 2.48 20.38
CA ILE A 240 1.69 3.68 20.23
C ILE A 240 0.98 3.65 18.88
N LEU A 241 1.69 3.28 17.80
CA LEU A 241 1.12 3.20 16.45
C LEU A 241 0.05 2.10 16.36
N ILE A 242 0.24 0.96 17.02
CA ILE A 242 -0.76 -0.13 17.12
C ILE A 242 -2.02 0.38 17.82
N SER A 243 -1.89 1.09 18.94
CA SER A 243 -3.04 1.68 19.64
C SER A 243 -3.79 2.67 18.74
N ARG A 244 -3.06 3.61 18.11
CA ARG A 244 -3.65 4.61 17.20
C ARG A 244 -4.33 3.98 15.99
N ALA A 245 -3.81 2.86 15.47
CA ALA A 245 -4.45 2.14 14.37
C ALA A 245 -5.80 1.53 14.80
N GLY A 246 -5.89 1.03 16.03
CA GLY A 246 -7.15 0.61 16.64
C GLY A 246 -8.13 1.78 16.80
N ASP A 247 -7.66 2.92 17.29
CA ASP A 247 -8.49 4.12 17.46
C ASP A 247 -9.02 4.63 16.10
N LEU A 248 -8.17 4.64 15.07
CA LEU A 248 -8.53 5.05 13.71
C LEU A 248 -9.57 4.09 13.10
N PHE A 249 -9.44 2.78 13.36
CA PHE A 249 -10.40 1.78 12.91
C PHE A 249 -11.78 1.97 13.54
N VAL A 250 -11.85 2.36 14.81
CA VAL A 250 -13.12 2.64 15.50
C VAL A 250 -13.75 3.93 14.98
N GLN A 251 -12.94 4.97 14.74
CA GLN A 251 -13.41 6.26 14.24
C GLN A 251 -13.88 6.19 12.78
N PHE A 252 -13.20 5.40 11.95
CA PHE A 252 -13.49 5.27 10.52
C PHE A 252 -13.64 3.80 10.15
N PRO A 253 -14.76 3.15 10.47
CA PRO A 253 -14.93 1.73 10.20
C PRO A 253 -14.95 1.45 8.68
N PRO A 254 -14.48 0.27 8.23
CA PRO A 254 -14.40 -0.06 6.80
C PRO A 254 -15.71 0.07 6.02
N SER A 255 -16.84 -0.18 6.67
CA SER A 255 -18.18 -0.05 6.06
C SER A 255 -18.45 1.38 5.58
N GLU A 256 -17.99 2.38 6.34
CA GLU A 256 -18.19 3.79 6.00
C GLU A 256 -17.18 4.23 4.94
N LEU A 257 -15.91 3.88 5.10
CA LEU A 257 -14.86 4.19 4.13
C LEU A 257 -15.13 3.57 2.75
N SER A 258 -15.65 2.34 2.70
CA SER A 258 -15.98 1.69 1.42
C SER A 258 -17.08 2.44 0.66
N ARG A 259 -18.09 2.96 1.36
CA ARG A 259 -19.15 3.77 0.77
C ARG A 259 -18.60 5.07 0.20
N GLU A 260 -17.74 5.75 0.95
CA GLU A 260 -17.12 7.01 0.51
C GLU A 260 -16.14 6.81 -0.65
N ALA A 261 -15.32 5.76 -0.61
CA ALA A 261 -14.38 5.42 -1.67
C ALA A 261 -15.10 5.11 -3.00
N VAL A 262 -16.24 4.41 -2.97
CA VAL A 262 -17.05 4.16 -4.17
C VAL A 262 -17.57 5.46 -4.77
N VAL A 263 -18.07 6.38 -3.94
CA VAL A 263 -18.53 7.70 -4.39
C VAL A 263 -17.38 8.50 -5.00
N GLN A 264 -16.20 8.52 -4.36
CA GLN A 264 -15.03 9.23 -4.88
C GLN A 264 -14.52 8.64 -6.19
N LEU A 265 -14.45 7.31 -6.31
CA LEU A 265 -14.06 6.63 -7.55
C LEU A 265 -15.05 6.90 -8.69
N GLN A 266 -16.35 6.96 -8.39
CA GLN A 266 -17.37 7.36 -9.37
C GLN A 266 -17.18 8.81 -9.81
N THR A 267 -16.94 9.73 -8.88
CA THR A 267 -16.66 11.15 -9.19
C THR A 267 -15.39 11.30 -10.02
N GLN A 268 -14.30 10.60 -9.68
CA GLN A 268 -13.05 10.63 -10.44
C GLN A 268 -13.20 10.00 -11.82
N ARG A 269 -13.92 8.87 -11.95
CA ARG A 269 -14.24 8.27 -13.26
C ARG A 269 -15.08 9.19 -14.12
N THR A 270 -16.04 9.90 -13.52
CA THR A 270 -16.87 10.88 -14.22
C THR A 270 -16.05 12.10 -14.64
N ALA A 271 -15.13 12.58 -13.79
CA ALA A 271 -14.22 13.67 -14.14
C ALA A 271 -13.25 13.26 -15.25
N ALA A 272 -12.70 12.04 -15.21
CA ALA A 272 -11.82 11.50 -16.24
C ALA A 272 -12.57 11.24 -17.57
N SER A 273 -13.82 10.77 -17.53
CA SER A 273 -14.65 10.68 -18.75
C SER A 273 -14.97 12.07 -19.28
N THR A 274 -15.33 13.02 -18.41
CA THR A 274 -15.57 14.43 -18.79
C THR A 274 -14.33 15.06 -19.40
N PHE A 275 -13.13 14.76 -18.89
CA PHE A 275 -11.87 15.23 -19.46
C PHE A 275 -11.61 14.60 -20.83
N LYS A 276 -11.85 13.29 -20.98
CA LYS A 276 -11.71 12.59 -22.26
C LYS A 276 -12.75 13.05 -23.30
N ASP A 277 -13.97 13.35 -22.86
CA ASP A 277 -15.03 13.92 -23.67
C ASP A 277 -14.67 15.37 -24.07
N PHE A 278 -14.05 16.13 -23.16
CA PHE A 278 -13.50 17.45 -23.46
C PHE A 278 -12.32 17.40 -24.44
N GLU A 279 -11.42 16.43 -24.30
CA GLU A 279 -10.29 16.19 -25.21
C GLU A 279 -10.77 15.75 -26.59
N LEU A 280 -11.79 14.87 -26.65
CA LEU A 280 -12.48 14.48 -27.88
C LEU A 280 -13.22 15.66 -28.53
N ALA A 281 -13.92 16.48 -27.74
CA ALA A 281 -14.55 17.70 -28.22
C ALA A 281 -13.53 18.74 -28.71
N SER A 282 -12.38 18.83 -28.05
CA SER A 282 -11.26 19.72 -28.43
C SER A 282 -10.55 19.24 -29.70
N THR A 283 -10.44 17.92 -29.92
CA THR A 283 -9.87 17.36 -31.16
C THR A 283 -10.85 17.44 -32.33
N GLN A 284 -12.16 17.42 -32.06
CA GLN A 284 -13.19 17.69 -33.07
C GLN A 284 -13.34 19.18 -33.40
N GLN A 285 -12.94 20.08 -32.49
CA GLN A 285 -12.77 21.50 -32.78
C GLN A 285 -11.43 21.75 -33.48
N HIS A 286 -11.36 21.51 -34.79
CA HIS A 286 -10.25 22.05 -35.59
C HIS A 286 -10.22 23.58 -35.44
N PRO A 287 -9.12 24.19 -34.95
CA PRO A 287 -9.01 25.66 -34.79
C PRO A 287 -9.39 26.42 -36.06
N ASP A 288 -9.11 25.83 -37.22
CA ASP A 288 -9.43 26.35 -38.54
C ASP A 288 -10.92 26.43 -38.86
N THR A 289 -11.77 25.56 -38.28
CA THR A 289 -13.22 25.63 -38.51
C THR A 289 -13.86 26.78 -37.75
N VAL A 290 -13.41 27.06 -36.51
CA VAL A 290 -13.86 28.22 -35.73
C VAL A 290 -13.35 29.52 -36.35
N LEU A 291 -12.09 29.55 -36.83
CA LEU A 291 -11.52 30.69 -37.55
C LEU A 291 -12.20 30.91 -38.91
N ARG A 292 -12.48 29.85 -39.68
CA ARG A 292 -13.24 29.94 -40.94
C ARG A 292 -14.68 30.39 -40.71
N ARG A 293 -15.34 29.95 -39.63
CA ARG A 293 -16.70 30.41 -39.30
C ARG A 293 -16.71 31.91 -38.99
N ARG A 294 -15.75 32.39 -38.19
CA ARG A 294 -15.56 33.83 -37.93
C ARG A 294 -15.18 34.63 -39.17
N PHE A 295 -14.35 34.09 -40.06
CA PHE A 295 -14.02 34.73 -41.34
C PHE A 295 -15.22 34.75 -42.29
N ARG A 296 -15.99 33.66 -42.35
CA ARG A 296 -17.16 33.54 -43.24
C ARG A 296 -18.32 34.44 -42.77
N ASP A 297 -18.53 34.54 -41.46
CA ASP A 297 -19.48 35.49 -40.86
C ASP A 297 -19.02 36.95 -41.01
N SER A 298 -17.70 37.20 -41.06
CA SER A 298 -17.13 38.52 -41.37
C SER A 298 -17.20 38.88 -42.86
N VAL A 299 -17.25 37.90 -43.76
CA VAL A 299 -17.25 38.09 -45.22
C VAL A 299 -18.68 38.09 -45.80
N GLN A 300 -19.66 37.45 -45.14
CA GLN A 300 -21.08 37.53 -45.53
C GLN A 300 -21.80 38.80 -45.04
N GLY A 301 -21.10 39.71 -44.35
CA GLY A 301 -21.65 40.97 -43.85
C GLY A 301 -21.59 42.17 -44.81
N ASP A 302 -21.02 42.03 -46.01
CA ASP A 302 -20.84 43.17 -46.91
C ASP A 302 -21.23 42.82 -48.36
N HIS A 303 -22.51 43.06 -48.68
CA HIS A 303 -23.07 43.54 -49.96
C HIS A 303 -24.47 42.97 -50.23
N GLY A 304 -25.49 43.79 -49.93
CA GLY A 304 -26.88 43.54 -50.33
C GLY A 304 -27.90 44.24 -49.43
N ALA A 305 -28.06 45.55 -49.60
CA ALA A 305 -29.02 46.37 -48.86
C ALA A 305 -30.47 45.89 -49.03
N LYS A 306 -31.19 45.66 -47.91
CA LYS A 306 -32.40 46.40 -47.49
C LYS A 306 -33.02 45.78 -46.22
N SER A 307 -33.47 46.69 -45.34
CA SER A 307 -34.48 46.53 -44.27
C SER A 307 -33.99 46.22 -42.84
N VAL A 308 -33.97 47.30 -42.04
CA VAL A 308 -34.22 47.41 -40.59
C VAL A 308 -33.27 46.68 -39.64
N LEU A 309 -32.25 47.40 -39.17
CA LEU A 309 -31.45 47.05 -37.98
C LEU A 309 -31.68 48.10 -36.88
N THR A 310 -32.37 47.69 -35.80
CA THR A 310 -32.24 48.35 -34.51
C THR A 310 -30.90 47.94 -33.87
N LYS A 311 -30.04 48.92 -33.60
CA LYS A 311 -28.75 48.75 -32.91
C LYS A 311 -28.92 48.24 -31.47
N PRO A 312 -27.95 47.49 -30.96
CA PRO A 312 -27.45 47.71 -29.60
C PRO A 312 -25.97 48.12 -29.59
N ARG A 313 -25.64 49.02 -28.66
CA ARG A 313 -24.34 49.69 -28.45
C ARG A 313 -23.26 48.72 -27.95
N SER A 314 -22.08 48.72 -28.58
CA SER A 314 -20.86 48.07 -28.08
C SER A 314 -20.06 49.04 -27.21
N ASN A 315 -19.84 48.72 -25.93
CA ASN A 315 -19.10 49.56 -24.99
C ASN A 315 -17.57 49.41 -25.16
N ARG A 316 -16.88 50.55 -25.31
CA ARG A 316 -15.41 50.67 -25.50
C ARG A 316 -14.59 49.99 -24.40
N LEU A 317 -15.13 49.88 -23.18
CA LEU A 317 -14.49 49.22 -22.05
C LEU A 317 -14.22 47.72 -22.32
N MET A 318 -15.12 47.04 -23.03
CA MET A 318 -14.97 45.60 -23.31
C MET A 318 -13.85 45.34 -24.32
N LYS A 319 -13.64 46.26 -25.29
CA LYS A 319 -12.51 46.16 -26.23
C LYS A 319 -11.16 46.42 -25.55
N LEU A 320 -11.11 47.36 -24.61
CA LEU A 320 -9.89 47.64 -23.86
C LEU A 320 -9.54 46.49 -22.89
N ALA A 321 -10.53 45.90 -22.21
CA ALA A 321 -10.31 44.74 -21.34
C ALA A 321 -9.79 43.53 -22.12
N VAL A 322 -10.35 43.27 -23.30
CA VAL A 322 -9.90 42.17 -24.17
C VAL A 322 -8.49 42.40 -24.71
N MET A 323 -8.13 43.64 -25.10
CA MET A 323 -6.76 43.97 -25.51
C MET A 323 -5.76 43.85 -24.35
N GLY A 324 -6.14 44.26 -23.14
CA GLY A 324 -5.28 44.10 -21.96
C GLY A 324 -4.98 42.62 -21.66
N LEU A 325 -5.99 41.76 -21.77
CA LEU A 325 -5.86 40.33 -21.49
C LEU A 325 -4.98 39.61 -22.53
N THR A 326 -5.11 39.93 -23.83
CA THR A 326 -4.28 39.31 -24.88
C THR A 326 -2.82 39.75 -24.81
N VAL A 327 -2.53 41.00 -24.46
CA VAL A 327 -1.16 41.48 -24.27
C VAL A 327 -0.50 40.79 -23.07
N ALA A 328 -1.23 40.61 -21.96
CA ALA A 328 -0.71 39.93 -20.77
C ALA A 328 -0.37 38.45 -21.02
N ILE A 329 -1.24 37.73 -21.73
CA ILE A 329 -1.01 36.31 -22.08
C ILE A 329 0.17 36.19 -23.06
N GLY A 330 0.28 37.09 -24.04
CA GLY A 330 1.41 37.12 -24.97
C GLY A 330 2.76 37.37 -24.27
N ALA A 331 2.78 38.29 -23.31
CA ALA A 331 3.99 38.57 -22.51
C ALA A 331 4.38 37.39 -21.61
N ALA A 332 3.41 36.71 -20.99
CA ALA A 332 3.67 35.54 -20.15
C ALA A 332 4.22 34.35 -20.98
N ALA A 333 3.64 34.09 -22.16
CA ALA A 333 4.14 33.05 -23.06
C ALA A 333 5.56 33.35 -23.55
N LEU A 334 5.87 34.60 -23.89
CA LEU A 334 7.21 35.01 -24.31
C LEU A 334 8.23 34.89 -23.16
N ALA A 335 7.83 35.20 -21.93
CA ALA A 335 8.68 35.06 -20.74
C ALA A 335 9.01 33.59 -20.47
N VAL A 336 8.03 32.69 -20.58
CA VAL A 336 8.25 31.23 -20.41
C VAL A 336 9.18 30.68 -21.48
N VAL A 337 9.00 31.08 -22.75
CA VAL A 337 9.87 30.65 -23.85
C VAL A 337 11.29 31.19 -23.68
N LYS A 338 11.44 32.45 -23.25
CA LYS A 338 12.75 33.04 -23.00
C LYS A 338 13.47 32.39 -21.82
N SER A 339 12.76 32.11 -20.72
CA SER A 339 13.31 31.34 -19.59
C SER A 339 13.69 29.91 -19.98
N ALA A 340 12.91 29.26 -20.85
CA ALA A 340 13.23 27.93 -21.36
C ALA A 340 14.48 27.93 -22.27
N LEU A 341 14.67 28.99 -23.08
CA LEU A 341 15.84 29.14 -23.94
C LEU A 341 17.12 29.51 -23.16
N ASP A 342 17.01 30.29 -22.08
CA ASP A 342 18.15 30.64 -21.21
C ASP A 342 18.68 29.42 -20.42
N TRP A 343 17.88 28.38 -20.22
CA TRP A 343 18.28 27.12 -19.58
C TRP A 343 18.88 26.09 -20.57
N ALA A 344 18.81 26.34 -21.88
CA ALA A 344 19.05 25.33 -22.90
C ALA A 344 20.51 25.13 -23.41
N PRO A 345 21.56 25.88 -23.00
CA PRO A 345 22.92 25.50 -23.37
C PRO A 345 23.90 25.45 -22.20
N LYS A 346 23.85 24.39 -21.38
CA LYS A 346 25.02 23.85 -20.62
C LYS A 346 25.02 22.32 -20.46
N PHE A 347 24.16 21.57 -21.15
CA PHE A 347 24.07 20.11 -21.01
C PHE A 347 24.67 19.27 -22.15
N GLU A 348 25.31 19.87 -23.16
CA GLU A 348 25.84 19.14 -24.33
C GLU A 348 27.37 19.17 -24.53
N LEU A 349 28.18 19.48 -23.52
CA LEU A 349 29.65 19.38 -23.64
C LEU A 349 30.30 18.83 -22.36
N GLN A 350 30.10 17.54 -22.07
CA GLN A 350 31.03 16.70 -21.26
C GLN A 350 30.66 15.20 -21.16
N ILE A 351 30.15 14.59 -22.24
CA ILE A 351 30.10 13.12 -22.35
C ILE A 351 30.88 12.74 -23.61
N PHE A 352 31.98 12.00 -23.40
CA PHE A 352 33.05 11.53 -24.30
C PHE A 352 34.23 12.49 -24.51
N PRO A 353 35.50 12.02 -24.35
CA PRO A 353 35.95 10.62 -24.39
C PRO A 353 35.94 9.89 -23.05
#